data_AF-A0A6A6IFP4-F1
#
_entry.id   AF-A0A6A6IFP4-F1
#
_cell.length_a   1.000
_cell.length_b   1.000
_cell.length_c   1.000
_cell.angle_alpha   90.00
_cell.angle_beta   90.00
_cell.angle_gamma   90.00
#
_symmetry.space_group_name_H-M   'P 1'
#
loop_
_entity.id
_entity.type
_entity.pdbx_description
1 polymer ?
#
loop_
_entity_poly.entity_id
_entity_poly.type
_entity_poly.pdbx_seq_one_letter_code
_entity_poly.pdbx_strand_id
1 'polypeptide(L)'
;MELLDFPAELFAQVIHLLVDGVGVCDAFKYRAVCRAFAAEIFQNVTAHQPANAFLLPKSHGPTRSSQAYNAFKRLFIQYGAVILRSRLAGLSAFSSPVALWAKELVEILVDMEGSGAEAVRDAYAADICASIAVNLRERAYDAIVLDSNWVGRYDSQKLEFDKSAEHFPHLLPAAAAAVGNVELFQATIAPAFDPLEAAYPFKSALTAAAATGKTKVMEKVFGQLSVALDADATSGNLRVTTKVAAPLYDALRACIHASRPAAAEAIYDFLLRTQNQCLDKYIASRKEKLMRLCIEYGEPRTADCVIGFIGGGKFSIALCQYLFSHGDGSVLRLLIEKGYIDPNMAKCFVDHSHLSTTTPLAVELNANCIHLFETLLSGGADIDGTPDIHLGVSLLWHAANAGNEDRVKFLLGHGADPESHEDWRSPLQVAKERGRAEITDMLLEAKQARGGGTEM
;
A
#
# COMPACT_ATOMS: atom_id res chain seq x y z
N MET A 1 -2.89 -40.48 18.04
CA MET A 1 -2.86 -39.88 16.70
C MET A 1 -2.40 -38.47 16.87
N GLU A 2 -1.33 -38.11 16.19
CA GLU A 2 -1.00 -36.69 16.03
C GLU A 2 -2.04 -36.07 15.11
N LEU A 3 -2.27 -34.76 15.22
CA LEU A 3 -3.34 -34.08 14.48
C LEU A 3 -3.18 -34.18 12.95
N LEU A 4 -1.95 -34.38 12.47
CA LEU A 4 -1.64 -34.56 11.05
C LEU A 4 -1.90 -36.00 10.55
N ASP A 5 -2.14 -36.94 11.45
CA ASP A 5 -2.46 -38.34 11.10
C ASP A 5 -3.95 -38.55 10.86
N PHE A 6 -4.79 -37.53 11.10
CA PHE A 6 -6.21 -37.63 10.84
C PHE A 6 -6.51 -37.70 9.34
N PRO A 7 -7.59 -38.42 8.94
CA PRO A 7 -8.17 -38.28 7.62
C PRO A 7 -8.46 -36.80 7.28
N ALA A 8 -8.28 -36.43 6.02
CA ALA A 8 -8.39 -35.04 5.56
C ALA A 8 -9.71 -34.37 5.97
N GLU A 9 -10.82 -35.11 5.97
CA GLU A 9 -12.14 -34.61 6.38
C GLU A 9 -12.19 -34.24 7.87
N LEU A 10 -11.65 -35.11 8.73
CA LEU A 10 -11.60 -34.85 10.17
C LEU A 10 -10.62 -33.72 10.49
N PHE A 11 -9.49 -33.66 9.79
CA PHE A 11 -8.56 -32.55 9.88
C PHE A 11 -9.24 -31.21 9.51
N ALA A 12 -9.93 -31.16 8.37
CA ALA A 12 -10.67 -29.97 7.93
C ALA A 12 -11.77 -29.55 8.93
N GLN A 13 -12.50 -30.51 9.51
CA GLN A 13 -13.49 -30.21 10.55
C GLN A 13 -12.86 -29.65 11.83
N VAL A 14 -11.73 -30.20 12.28
CA VAL A 14 -11.00 -29.67 13.44
C VAL A 14 -10.52 -28.25 13.17
N ILE A 15 -9.99 -27.97 11.97
CA ILE A 15 -9.59 -26.62 11.57
C ILE A 15 -10.80 -25.69 11.48
N HIS A 16 -11.94 -26.14 10.98
CA HIS A 16 -13.17 -25.35 10.94
C HIS A 16 -13.62 -24.93 12.34
N LEU A 17 -13.66 -25.87 13.29
CA LEU A 17 -13.99 -25.60 14.69
C LEU A 17 -12.97 -24.68 15.36
N LEU A 18 -11.68 -24.82 15.03
CA LEU A 18 -10.64 -23.91 15.49
C LEU A 18 -10.91 -22.49 15.00
N VAL A 19 -11.11 -22.30 13.69
CA VAL A 19 -11.38 -20.99 13.08
C VAL A 19 -12.65 -20.37 13.66
N ASP A 20 -13.72 -21.16 13.84
CA ASP A 20 -14.99 -20.69 14.42
C ASP A 20 -14.87 -20.35 15.91
N GLY A 21 -13.95 -20.97 16.65
CA GLY A 21 -13.76 -20.75 18.08
C GLY A 21 -12.81 -19.60 18.44
N VAL A 22 -11.71 -19.43 17.69
CA VAL A 22 -10.72 -18.36 17.96
C VAL A 22 -10.90 -17.12 17.10
N GLY A 23 -11.64 -17.22 15.99
CA GLY A 23 -11.86 -16.13 15.05
C GLY A 23 -10.80 -16.03 13.96
N VAL A 24 -11.15 -15.34 12.87
CA VAL A 24 -10.34 -15.29 11.63
C VAL A 24 -8.92 -14.77 11.86
N CYS A 25 -8.78 -13.68 12.63
CA CYS A 25 -7.50 -13.01 12.83
C CYS A 25 -6.52 -13.86 13.65
N ASP A 26 -7.00 -14.54 14.69
CA ASP A 26 -6.17 -15.41 15.51
C ASP A 26 -5.91 -16.75 14.82
N ALA A 27 -6.90 -17.29 14.11
CA ALA A 27 -6.72 -18.48 13.27
C ALA A 27 -5.57 -18.31 12.27
N PHE A 28 -5.45 -17.13 11.64
CA PHE A 28 -4.38 -16.84 10.68
C PHE A 28 -2.97 -16.96 11.25
N LYS A 29 -2.78 -16.81 12.57
CA LYS A 29 -1.47 -17.00 13.22
C LYS A 29 -1.00 -18.46 13.16
N TYR A 30 -1.93 -19.41 13.16
CA TYR A 30 -1.62 -20.84 13.10
C TYR A 30 -1.16 -21.31 11.70
N ARG A 31 -1.21 -20.44 10.68
CA ARG A 31 -0.61 -20.75 9.36
C ARG A 31 0.90 -21.00 9.42
N ALA A 32 1.58 -20.50 10.47
CA ALA A 32 3.01 -20.72 10.67
C ALA A 32 3.36 -22.15 11.12
N VAL A 33 2.37 -22.96 11.53
CA VAL A 33 2.60 -24.32 12.03
C VAL A 33 3.07 -25.25 10.91
N CYS A 34 2.29 -25.37 9.83
CA CYS A 34 2.68 -26.13 8.65
C CYS A 34 1.82 -25.76 7.42
N ARG A 35 2.20 -26.26 6.24
CA ARG A 35 1.50 -25.99 4.98
C ARG A 35 0.04 -26.46 4.96
N ALA A 36 -0.26 -27.62 5.57
CA ALA A 36 -1.62 -28.16 5.61
C ALA A 36 -2.56 -27.26 6.43
N PHE A 37 -2.10 -26.83 7.62
CA PHE A 37 -2.79 -25.81 8.42
C PHE A 37 -3.00 -24.52 7.63
N ALA A 38 -1.94 -24.04 6.96
CA ALA A 38 -2.03 -22.80 6.20
C ALA A 38 -3.09 -22.85 5.10
N ALA A 39 -3.16 -23.97 4.36
CA ALA A 39 -4.13 -24.19 3.30
C ALA A 39 -5.56 -24.29 3.84
N GLU A 40 -5.79 -25.10 4.88
CA GLU A 40 -7.13 -25.30 5.43
C GLU A 40 -7.69 -24.06 6.14
N ILE A 41 -6.85 -23.31 6.87
CA ILE A 41 -7.26 -22.03 7.47
C ILE A 41 -7.62 -21.04 6.36
N PHE A 42 -6.82 -20.98 5.29
CA PHE A 42 -7.10 -20.10 4.16
C PHE A 42 -8.41 -20.48 3.47
N GLN A 43 -8.63 -21.77 3.21
CA GLN A 43 -9.88 -22.29 2.61
C GLN A 43 -11.09 -22.04 3.54
N ASN A 44 -10.93 -22.17 4.85
CA ASN A 44 -11.98 -21.83 5.81
C ASN A 44 -12.34 -20.34 5.77
N VAL A 45 -11.35 -19.46 5.74
CA VAL A 45 -11.60 -18.01 5.77
C VAL A 45 -12.08 -17.47 4.43
N THR A 46 -11.64 -18.06 3.32
CA THR A 46 -12.03 -17.60 1.98
C THR A 46 -13.25 -18.30 1.44
N ALA A 47 -13.38 -19.62 1.56
CA ALA A 47 -14.48 -20.38 0.95
C ALA A 47 -15.62 -20.68 1.94
N HIS A 48 -15.31 -21.24 3.12
CA HIS A 48 -16.35 -21.68 4.08
C HIS A 48 -16.97 -20.53 4.87
N GLN A 49 -16.18 -19.50 5.14
CA GLN A 49 -16.54 -18.26 5.82
C GLN A 49 -17.44 -18.43 7.05
N PRO A 50 -16.99 -19.15 8.10
CA PRO A 50 -17.79 -19.37 9.30
C PRO A 50 -18.20 -18.04 9.95
N ALA A 51 -19.51 -17.79 10.05
CA ALA A 51 -20.05 -16.50 10.47
C ALA A 51 -19.52 -16.05 11.84
N ASN A 52 -19.44 -16.96 12.82
CA ASN A 52 -18.96 -16.60 14.15
C ASN A 52 -17.48 -16.20 14.10
N ALA A 53 -16.65 -16.85 13.29
CA ALA A 53 -15.24 -16.49 13.15
C ALA A 53 -15.01 -15.02 12.72
N PHE A 54 -15.89 -14.48 11.89
CA PHE A 54 -15.86 -13.08 11.46
C PHE A 54 -16.47 -12.14 12.51
N LEU A 55 -17.45 -12.62 13.30
CA LEU A 55 -18.15 -11.88 14.36
C LEU A 55 -17.47 -11.93 15.75
N LEU A 56 -16.52 -12.85 15.93
CA LEU A 56 -15.83 -13.15 17.19
C LEU A 56 -14.99 -12.02 17.80
N PRO A 57 -14.64 -10.91 17.12
CA PRO A 57 -14.06 -9.77 17.84
C PRO A 57 -14.96 -9.22 18.97
N LYS A 58 -16.23 -9.62 19.03
CA LYS A 58 -17.20 -9.28 20.09
C LYS A 58 -16.94 -9.98 21.44
N SER A 59 -16.19 -11.08 21.50
CA SER A 59 -15.99 -11.84 22.75
C SER A 59 -15.00 -11.17 23.73
N HIS A 60 -14.28 -10.13 23.30
CA HIS A 60 -13.36 -9.33 24.12
C HIS A 60 -13.95 -7.97 24.54
N GLY A 61 -15.12 -7.97 25.19
CA GLY A 61 -15.65 -6.80 25.92
C GLY A 61 -15.92 -5.52 25.11
N PRO A 62 -16.46 -4.46 25.76
CA PRO A 62 -16.92 -3.23 25.08
C PRO A 62 -15.79 -2.32 24.60
N THR A 63 -14.54 -2.63 24.94
CA THR A 63 -13.37 -1.95 24.39
C THR A 63 -12.98 -2.65 23.10
N ARG A 64 -13.42 -2.08 21.97
CA ARG A 64 -12.87 -2.31 20.63
C ARG A 64 -11.35 -2.44 20.74
N SER A 65 -10.78 -3.65 20.77
CA SER A 65 -9.32 -3.75 20.79
C SER A 65 -8.87 -3.28 19.41
N SER A 66 -8.28 -2.08 19.35
CA SER A 66 -7.74 -1.48 18.12
C SER A 66 -6.89 -2.50 17.33
N GLN A 67 -6.26 -3.43 18.04
CA GLN A 67 -5.50 -4.54 17.51
C GLN A 67 -6.30 -5.53 16.64
N ALA A 68 -7.48 -5.99 17.07
CA ALA A 68 -8.30 -6.94 16.30
C ALA A 68 -8.84 -6.29 15.02
N TYR A 69 -9.26 -5.03 15.12
CA TYR A 69 -9.69 -4.22 13.97
C TYR A 69 -8.56 -4.06 12.95
N ASN A 70 -7.36 -3.68 13.42
CA ASN A 70 -6.19 -3.52 12.55
C ASN A 70 -5.71 -4.85 11.96
N ALA A 71 -5.85 -5.97 12.68
CA ALA A 71 -5.56 -7.30 12.17
C ALA A 71 -6.52 -7.67 11.03
N PHE A 72 -7.83 -7.46 11.21
CA PHE A 72 -8.82 -7.72 10.17
C PHE A 72 -8.61 -6.81 8.96
N LYS A 73 -8.36 -5.51 9.20
CA LYS A 73 -8.06 -4.55 8.14
C LYS A 73 -6.88 -5.02 7.27
N ARG A 74 -5.78 -5.48 7.88
CA ARG A 74 -4.62 -6.03 7.14
C ARG A 74 -4.99 -7.26 6.33
N LEU A 75 -5.74 -8.19 6.92
CA LEU A 75 -6.22 -9.38 6.22
C LEU A 75 -7.11 -9.02 5.03
N PHE A 76 -8.01 -8.05 5.20
CA PHE A 76 -8.90 -7.61 4.14
C PHE A 76 -8.18 -6.81 3.04
N ILE A 77 -7.19 -6.00 3.39
CA ILE A 77 -6.32 -5.33 2.43
C ILE A 77 -5.66 -6.35 1.48
N GLN A 78 -5.27 -7.50 2.00
CA GLN A 78 -4.58 -8.55 1.24
C GLN A 78 -5.52 -9.51 0.51
N TYR A 79 -6.63 -9.92 1.13
CA TYR A 79 -7.49 -11.00 0.62
C TYR A 79 -8.95 -10.58 0.40
N GLY A 80 -9.28 -9.30 0.56
CA GLY A 80 -10.67 -8.82 0.55
C GLY A 80 -11.42 -9.12 -0.73
N ALA A 81 -10.78 -8.98 -1.90
CA ALA A 81 -11.39 -9.32 -3.18
C ALA A 81 -11.74 -10.81 -3.28
N VAL A 82 -10.86 -11.69 -2.79
CA VAL A 82 -11.07 -13.15 -2.76
C VAL A 82 -12.20 -13.50 -1.80
N ILE A 83 -12.20 -12.91 -0.60
CA ILE A 83 -13.26 -13.10 0.40
C ILE A 83 -14.61 -12.68 -0.17
N LEU A 84 -14.70 -11.51 -0.83
CA LEU A 84 -15.94 -11.04 -1.45
C LEU A 84 -16.38 -11.94 -2.60
N ARG A 85 -15.46 -12.37 -3.47
CA ARG A 85 -15.80 -13.23 -4.61
C ARG A 85 -16.35 -14.58 -4.15
N SER A 86 -15.72 -15.21 -3.16
CA SER A 86 -16.23 -16.47 -2.61
C SER A 86 -17.61 -16.32 -1.96
N ARG A 87 -17.95 -15.14 -1.42
CA ARG A 87 -19.31 -14.84 -0.93
C ARG A 87 -20.35 -14.82 -2.05
N LEU A 88 -19.96 -14.41 -3.26
CA LEU A 88 -20.87 -14.41 -4.41
C LEU A 88 -21.19 -15.83 -4.88
N ALA A 89 -20.22 -16.73 -4.82
CA ALA A 89 -20.34 -18.12 -5.30
C ALA A 89 -20.93 -19.10 -4.27
N GLY A 90 -20.86 -18.78 -2.97
CA GLY A 90 -21.23 -19.69 -1.89
C GLY A 90 -22.73 -19.72 -1.52
N LEU A 91 -23.18 -20.86 -0.98
CA LEU A 91 -24.51 -21.05 -0.35
C LEU A 91 -24.56 -20.57 1.12
N SER A 92 -23.52 -19.91 1.62
CA SER A 92 -23.33 -19.62 3.05
C SER A 92 -24.36 -18.61 3.59
N ALA A 93 -24.87 -18.85 4.81
CA ALA A 93 -25.88 -18.07 5.53
C ALA A 93 -25.49 -16.62 5.92
N PHE A 94 -24.44 -16.07 5.33
CA PHE A 94 -23.88 -14.76 5.64
C PHE A 94 -24.20 -13.76 4.52
N SER A 95 -25.32 -13.04 4.62
CA SER A 95 -25.75 -12.06 3.62
C SER A 95 -25.37 -10.62 4.02
N SER A 96 -24.10 -10.24 3.88
CA SER A 96 -23.73 -8.82 3.96
C SER A 96 -24.42 -8.07 2.81
N PRO A 97 -25.00 -6.87 3.05
CA PRO A 97 -25.59 -6.05 1.98
C PRO A 97 -24.65 -5.84 0.80
N VAL A 98 -23.35 -5.63 1.06
CA VAL A 98 -22.34 -5.43 0.02
C VAL A 98 -22.19 -6.65 -0.89
N ALA A 99 -22.28 -7.86 -0.35
CA ALA A 99 -22.20 -9.09 -1.14
C ALA A 99 -23.46 -9.29 -1.99
N LEU A 100 -24.64 -8.99 -1.45
CA LEU A 100 -25.90 -9.02 -2.20
C LEU A 100 -25.87 -8.02 -3.35
N TRP A 101 -25.45 -6.78 -3.08
CA TRP A 101 -25.35 -5.75 -4.12
C TRP A 101 -24.36 -6.14 -5.20
N ALA A 102 -23.18 -6.65 -4.83
CA ALA A 102 -22.21 -7.10 -5.82
C ALA A 102 -22.77 -8.24 -6.69
N LYS A 103 -23.55 -9.17 -6.11
CA LYS A 103 -24.21 -10.25 -6.85
C LYS A 103 -25.25 -9.70 -7.83
N GLU A 104 -26.14 -8.84 -7.36
CA GLU A 104 -27.18 -8.22 -8.18
C GLU A 104 -26.59 -7.39 -9.32
N LEU A 105 -25.55 -6.58 -9.03
CA LEU A 105 -24.86 -5.77 -10.03
C LEU A 105 -24.19 -6.65 -11.10
N VAL A 106 -23.61 -7.79 -10.71
CA VAL A 106 -23.05 -8.75 -11.68
C VAL A 106 -24.14 -9.28 -12.61
N GLU A 107 -25.25 -9.79 -12.07
CA GLU A 107 -26.32 -10.36 -12.91
C GLU A 107 -26.95 -9.29 -13.82
N ILE A 108 -27.21 -8.08 -13.31
CA ILE A 108 -27.76 -6.98 -14.14
C ILE A 108 -26.82 -6.64 -15.30
N LEU A 109 -25.51 -6.54 -15.06
CA LEU A 109 -24.56 -6.19 -16.13
C LEU A 109 -24.39 -7.33 -17.15
N VAL A 110 -24.40 -8.58 -16.70
CA VAL A 110 -24.36 -9.77 -17.56
C VAL A 110 -25.62 -9.83 -18.45
N ASP A 111 -26.79 -9.55 -17.88
CA ASP A 111 -28.06 -9.48 -18.60
C ASP A 111 -28.08 -8.32 -19.61
N MET A 112 -27.56 -7.15 -19.24
CA MET A 112 -27.45 -5.98 -20.12
C MET A 112 -26.52 -6.23 -21.31
N GLU A 113 -25.43 -6.97 -21.12
CA GLU A 113 -24.53 -7.36 -22.22
C GLU A 113 -25.14 -8.43 -23.12
N GLY A 114 -26.15 -9.16 -22.63
CA GLY A 114 -26.74 -10.30 -23.32
C GLY A 114 -25.83 -11.52 -23.37
N SER A 115 -24.73 -11.53 -22.60
CA SER A 115 -23.77 -12.63 -22.54
C SER A 115 -24.14 -13.58 -21.42
N GLY A 116 -24.80 -14.71 -21.71
CA GLY A 116 -25.09 -15.75 -20.70
C GLY A 116 -23.86 -16.58 -20.26
N ALA A 117 -22.64 -16.21 -20.68
CA ALA A 117 -21.44 -17.01 -20.45
C ALA A 117 -20.94 -16.90 -19.00
N GLU A 118 -20.72 -18.04 -18.36
CA GLU A 118 -20.19 -18.13 -16.98
C GLU A 118 -18.84 -17.42 -16.81
N ALA A 119 -17.98 -17.47 -17.83
CA ALA A 119 -16.69 -16.79 -17.82
C ALA A 119 -16.81 -15.25 -17.71
N VAL A 120 -17.86 -14.66 -18.31
CA VAL A 120 -18.11 -13.21 -18.24
C VAL A 120 -18.62 -12.83 -16.85
N ARG A 121 -19.55 -13.62 -16.31
CA ARG A 121 -20.04 -13.47 -14.93
C ARG A 121 -18.88 -13.51 -13.92
N ASP A 122 -17.98 -14.48 -14.08
CA ASP A 122 -16.80 -14.63 -13.22
C ASP A 122 -15.84 -13.44 -13.32
N ALA A 123 -15.59 -12.94 -14.53
CA ALA A 123 -14.75 -11.77 -14.75
C ALA A 123 -15.37 -10.52 -14.12
N TYR A 124 -16.68 -10.32 -14.26
CA TYR A 124 -17.39 -9.17 -13.71
C TYR A 124 -17.40 -9.22 -12.19
N ALA A 125 -17.67 -10.38 -11.62
CA ALA A 125 -17.57 -10.62 -10.18
C ALA A 125 -16.16 -10.30 -9.66
N ALA A 126 -15.10 -10.73 -10.36
CA ALA A 126 -13.73 -10.45 -9.96
C ALA A 126 -13.42 -8.94 -9.96
N ASP A 127 -13.79 -8.21 -11.02
CA ASP A 127 -13.54 -6.78 -11.15
C ASP A 127 -14.35 -5.95 -10.13
N ILE A 128 -15.64 -6.27 -9.96
CA ILE A 128 -16.50 -5.61 -8.98
C ILE A 128 -15.97 -5.86 -7.56
N CYS A 129 -15.69 -7.10 -7.19
CA CYS A 129 -15.15 -7.41 -5.86
C CYS A 129 -13.79 -6.76 -5.62
N ALA A 130 -12.91 -6.69 -6.63
CA ALA A 130 -11.63 -6.01 -6.52
C ALA A 130 -11.80 -4.51 -6.25
N SER A 131 -12.68 -3.85 -7.02
CA SER A 131 -13.00 -2.44 -6.84
C SER A 131 -13.58 -2.15 -5.45
N ILE A 132 -14.55 -2.95 -5.02
CA ILE A 132 -15.18 -2.83 -3.71
C ILE A 132 -14.15 -3.03 -2.60
N ALA A 133 -13.30 -4.05 -2.69
CA ALA A 133 -12.29 -4.34 -1.68
C ALA A 133 -11.29 -3.18 -1.51
N VAL A 134 -10.85 -2.56 -2.61
CA VAL A 134 -9.93 -1.41 -2.59
C VAL A 134 -10.58 -0.19 -1.93
N ASN A 135 -11.85 0.08 -2.21
CA ASN A 135 -12.55 1.25 -1.70
C ASN A 135 -13.04 1.09 -0.26
N LEU A 136 -13.34 -0.14 0.18
CA LEU A 136 -13.81 -0.43 1.54
C LEU A 136 -12.69 -0.58 2.58
N ARG A 137 -11.41 -0.64 2.20
CA ARG A 137 -10.27 -0.92 3.12
C ARG A 137 -10.41 -0.39 4.55
N GLU A 138 -10.64 0.90 4.70
CA GLU A 138 -10.74 1.57 6.01
C GLU A 138 -12.01 1.24 6.80
N ARG A 139 -13.05 0.71 6.14
CA ARG A 139 -14.38 0.38 6.66
C ARG A 139 -14.76 -1.09 6.42
N ALA A 140 -13.78 -1.93 6.06
CA ALA A 140 -14.03 -3.27 5.58
C ALA A 140 -14.67 -4.14 6.65
N TYR A 141 -14.23 -3.99 7.90
CA TYR A 141 -14.83 -4.68 9.03
C TYR A 141 -16.31 -4.33 9.18
N ASP A 142 -16.65 -3.04 9.19
CA ASP A 142 -18.04 -2.61 9.36
C ASP A 142 -18.93 -3.07 8.19
N ALA A 143 -18.44 -2.96 6.96
CA ALA A 143 -19.20 -3.33 5.75
C ALA A 143 -19.46 -4.84 5.62
N ILE A 144 -18.55 -5.66 6.14
CA ILE A 144 -18.53 -7.11 5.92
C ILE A 144 -19.03 -7.87 7.13
N VAL A 145 -18.88 -7.33 8.33
CA VAL A 145 -19.16 -8.02 9.61
C VAL A 145 -20.39 -7.44 10.31
N LEU A 146 -20.64 -6.14 10.22
CA LEU A 146 -21.79 -5.52 10.87
C LEU A 146 -23.01 -5.58 9.95
N ASP A 147 -23.79 -6.62 10.12
CA ASP A 147 -25.10 -6.73 9.50
C ASP A 147 -25.99 -5.55 9.96
N SER A 148 -26.25 -4.66 9.01
CA SER A 148 -27.40 -3.78 8.85
C SER A 148 -27.77 -2.67 9.88
N ASN A 149 -27.16 -2.48 11.06
CA ASN A 149 -27.67 -1.45 12.01
C ASN A 149 -26.76 -0.27 12.40
N TRP A 150 -25.53 -0.16 11.89
CA TRP A 150 -24.59 0.88 12.35
C TRP A 150 -24.16 1.93 11.31
N VAL A 151 -24.75 1.91 10.11
CA VAL A 151 -24.36 2.82 9.00
C VAL A 151 -24.77 4.30 9.26
N GLY A 152 -25.57 4.57 10.30
CA GLY A 152 -26.12 5.90 10.60
C GLY A 152 -25.22 6.89 11.35
N ARG A 153 -23.98 6.55 11.72
CA ARG A 153 -23.05 7.52 12.33
C ARG A 153 -21.66 7.23 11.81
N TYR A 154 -21.14 8.09 10.94
CA TYR A 154 -19.71 8.34 10.64
C TYR A 154 -19.49 8.90 9.23
N ASP A 155 -20.53 9.43 8.60
CA ASP A 155 -20.37 10.38 7.52
C ASP A 155 -21.10 11.68 7.87
N SER A 156 -20.38 12.80 7.77
CA SER A 156 -20.95 14.15 7.82
C SER A 156 -21.88 14.43 6.64
N GLN A 157 -21.89 13.56 5.62
CA GLN A 157 -22.93 13.49 4.60
C GLN A 157 -23.93 12.41 5.01
N LYS A 158 -25.12 12.82 5.44
CA LYS A 158 -26.28 11.94 5.64
C LYS A 158 -26.61 11.19 4.34
N LEU A 159 -25.99 10.04 4.10
CA LEU A 159 -26.60 8.99 3.30
C LEU A 159 -27.59 8.31 4.23
N GLU A 160 -28.85 8.76 4.20
CA GLU A 160 -29.96 7.97 4.72
C GLU A 160 -30.04 6.73 3.83
N PHE A 161 -29.58 5.60 4.35
CA PHE A 161 -29.58 4.34 3.63
C PHE A 161 -31.00 3.80 3.57
N ASP A 162 -31.60 3.87 2.39
CA ASP A 162 -32.87 3.21 2.13
C ASP A 162 -32.63 1.71 1.92
N LYS A 163 -32.90 0.91 2.96
CA LYS A 163 -32.83 -0.55 2.92
C LYS A 163 -33.93 -1.17 2.03
N SER A 164 -34.87 -0.37 1.51
CA SER A 164 -36.05 -0.86 0.78
C SER A 164 -35.94 -0.84 -0.74
N ALA A 165 -34.86 -0.28 -1.31
CA ALA A 165 -34.67 -0.25 -2.76
C ALA A 165 -34.17 -1.62 -3.26
N GLU A 166 -35.07 -2.42 -3.83
CA GLU A 166 -34.79 -3.76 -4.40
C GLU A 166 -33.84 -3.76 -5.61
N HIS A 167 -33.54 -2.60 -6.19
CA HIS A 167 -32.63 -2.45 -7.32
C HIS A 167 -31.81 -1.17 -7.08
N PHE A 168 -30.48 -1.22 -7.18
CA PHE A 168 -29.57 -0.10 -6.84
C PHE A 168 -29.08 0.64 -8.10
N PRO A 169 -29.94 1.37 -8.85
CA PRO A 169 -29.57 1.93 -10.15
C PRO A 169 -28.44 2.95 -10.07
N HIS A 170 -28.30 3.66 -8.94
CA HIS A 170 -27.23 4.62 -8.71
C HIS A 170 -25.83 3.97 -8.63
N LEU A 171 -25.74 2.66 -8.39
CA LEU A 171 -24.48 1.91 -8.35
C LEU A 171 -24.09 1.30 -9.70
N LEU A 172 -25.04 1.16 -10.63
CA LEU A 172 -24.80 0.53 -11.94
C LEU A 172 -23.68 1.20 -12.73
N PRO A 173 -23.58 2.54 -12.80
CA PRO A 173 -22.47 3.19 -13.51
C PRO A 173 -21.11 2.88 -12.87
N ALA A 174 -21.03 2.81 -11.54
CA ALA A 174 -19.78 2.48 -10.87
C ALA A 174 -19.39 1.01 -11.05
N ALA A 175 -20.36 0.10 -11.05
CA ALA A 175 -20.14 -1.31 -11.34
C ALA A 175 -19.70 -1.53 -12.80
N ALA A 176 -20.38 -0.91 -13.76
CA ALA A 176 -20.00 -0.95 -15.17
C ALA A 176 -18.59 -0.35 -15.40
N ALA A 177 -18.26 0.72 -14.66
CA ALA A 177 -16.93 1.32 -14.70
C ALA A 177 -15.84 0.39 -14.14
N ALA A 178 -16.12 -0.36 -13.07
CA ALA A 178 -15.20 -1.36 -12.52
C ALA A 178 -14.91 -2.50 -13.52
N VAL A 179 -15.95 -2.96 -14.22
CA VAL A 179 -15.82 -4.01 -15.24
C VAL A 179 -15.03 -3.51 -16.46
N GLY A 180 -15.22 -2.25 -16.83
CA GLY A 180 -14.47 -1.61 -17.91
C GLY A 180 -15.08 -1.78 -19.31
N ASN A 181 -16.30 -2.31 -19.41
CA ASN A 181 -17.05 -2.33 -20.67
C ASN A 181 -17.60 -0.92 -20.94
N VAL A 182 -17.04 -0.25 -21.94
CA VAL A 182 -17.37 1.15 -22.27
C VAL A 182 -18.81 1.30 -22.75
N GLU A 183 -19.34 0.31 -23.49
CA GLU A 183 -20.70 0.36 -24.03
C GLU A 183 -21.72 0.19 -22.89
N LEU A 184 -21.50 -0.77 -21.99
CA LEU A 184 -22.31 -0.93 -20.78
C LEU A 184 -22.25 0.32 -19.91
N PHE A 185 -21.06 0.87 -19.70
CA PHE A 185 -20.90 2.10 -18.92
C PHE A 185 -21.73 3.23 -19.52
N GLN A 186 -21.65 3.44 -20.83
CA GLN A 186 -22.47 4.46 -21.51
C GLN A 186 -23.97 4.18 -21.42
N ALA A 187 -24.39 2.92 -21.50
CA ALA A 187 -25.80 2.53 -21.36
C ALA A 187 -26.35 2.77 -19.94
N THR A 188 -25.50 2.68 -18.92
CA THR A 188 -25.90 2.94 -17.52
C THR A 188 -25.96 4.44 -17.17
N ILE A 189 -25.35 5.29 -17.98
CA ILE A 189 -25.24 6.72 -17.74
C ILE A 189 -26.46 7.44 -18.32
N ALA A 190 -27.31 8.01 -17.46
CA ALA A 190 -28.36 8.93 -17.89
C ALA A 190 -27.75 10.24 -18.42
N PRO A 191 -28.46 11.03 -19.26
CA PRO A 191 -27.95 12.30 -19.82
C PRO A 191 -27.51 13.34 -18.77
N ALA A 192 -27.99 13.22 -17.53
CA ALA A 192 -27.68 14.10 -16.40
C ALA A 192 -26.77 13.45 -15.34
N PHE A 193 -26.15 12.30 -15.64
CA PHE A 193 -25.29 11.57 -14.72
C PHE A 193 -24.02 12.36 -14.38
N ASP A 194 -23.74 12.47 -13.09
CA ASP A 194 -22.47 12.99 -12.59
C ASP A 194 -21.53 11.79 -12.33
N PRO A 195 -20.46 11.59 -13.12
CA PRO A 195 -19.52 10.48 -12.91
C PRO A 195 -18.79 10.50 -11.56
N LEU A 196 -18.96 11.60 -10.82
CA LEU A 196 -18.44 11.83 -9.49
C LEU A 196 -19.49 11.67 -8.41
N GLU A 197 -20.70 11.26 -8.77
CA GLU A 197 -21.76 10.93 -7.83
C GLU A 197 -21.26 9.86 -6.85
N ALA A 198 -21.60 10.07 -5.57
CA ALA A 198 -21.20 9.18 -4.50
C ALA A 198 -21.89 7.83 -4.66
N ALA A 199 -21.10 6.78 -4.90
CA ALA A 199 -21.59 5.42 -5.13
C ALA A 199 -21.00 4.48 -4.08
N TYR A 200 -21.60 4.35 -2.89
CA TYR A 200 -21.13 3.37 -1.90
C TYR A 200 -21.49 1.94 -2.37
N PRO A 201 -20.58 0.96 -2.38
CA PRO A 201 -19.25 0.94 -1.74
C PRO A 201 -18.06 1.37 -2.64
N PHE A 202 -18.31 1.70 -3.91
CA PHE A 202 -17.31 2.08 -4.91
C PHE A 202 -16.69 3.47 -4.72
N LYS A 203 -17.28 4.34 -3.88
CA LYS A 203 -17.08 5.80 -3.80
C LYS A 203 -17.58 6.58 -5.01
N SER A 204 -17.17 6.25 -6.23
CA SER A 204 -17.62 6.88 -7.48
C SER A 204 -17.31 5.98 -8.69
N ALA A 205 -17.84 6.31 -9.87
CA ALA A 205 -17.51 5.56 -11.08
C ALA A 205 -16.03 5.69 -11.47
N LEU A 206 -15.45 6.88 -11.30
CA LEU A 206 -14.03 7.12 -11.58
C LEU A 206 -13.11 6.28 -10.66
N THR A 207 -13.41 6.24 -9.36
CA THR A 207 -12.63 5.46 -8.39
C THR A 207 -12.77 3.96 -8.62
N ALA A 208 -13.94 3.50 -9.09
CA ALA A 208 -14.18 2.12 -9.46
C ALA A 208 -13.33 1.65 -10.66
N ALA A 209 -13.30 2.44 -11.74
CA ALA A 209 -12.46 2.19 -12.89
C ALA A 209 -10.96 2.29 -12.55
N ALA A 210 -10.58 3.23 -11.69
CA ALA A 210 -9.21 3.41 -11.22
C ALA A 210 -8.71 2.19 -10.42
N ALA A 211 -9.53 1.67 -9.49
CA ALA A 211 -9.20 0.50 -8.67
C ALA A 211 -8.96 -0.77 -9.50
N THR A 212 -9.63 -0.90 -10.64
CA THR A 212 -9.55 -2.06 -11.55
C THR A 212 -8.62 -1.81 -12.74
N GLY A 213 -8.10 -0.60 -12.91
CA GLY A 213 -7.17 -0.23 -13.97
C GLY A 213 -7.82 -0.07 -15.36
N LYS A 214 -9.12 0.23 -15.44
CA LYS A 214 -9.88 0.31 -16.70
C LYS A 214 -9.74 1.69 -17.35
N THR A 215 -8.56 1.96 -17.90
CA THR A 215 -8.17 3.28 -18.46
C THR A 215 -9.12 3.80 -19.54
N LYS A 216 -9.65 2.94 -20.42
CA LYS A 216 -10.62 3.33 -21.46
C LYS A 216 -11.89 3.97 -20.91
N VAL A 217 -12.42 3.44 -19.79
CA VAL A 217 -13.57 4.04 -19.12
C VAL A 217 -13.17 5.35 -18.45
N MET A 218 -11.99 5.41 -17.83
CA MET A 218 -11.47 6.64 -17.23
C MET A 218 -11.34 7.75 -18.27
N GLU A 219 -10.83 7.46 -19.48
CA GLU A 219 -10.75 8.42 -20.59
C GLU A 219 -12.12 8.98 -21.00
N LYS A 220 -13.17 8.15 -21.00
CA LYS A 220 -14.54 8.62 -21.25
C LYS A 220 -15.04 9.55 -20.15
N VAL A 221 -14.80 9.20 -18.89
CA VAL A 221 -15.11 10.05 -17.74
C VAL A 221 -14.36 11.38 -17.84
N PHE A 222 -13.06 11.34 -18.14
CA PHE A 222 -12.24 12.54 -18.32
C PHE A 222 -12.73 13.44 -19.45
N GLY A 223 -13.18 12.86 -20.58
CA GLY A 223 -13.78 13.64 -21.66
C GLY A 223 -15.01 14.43 -21.22
N GLN A 224 -15.90 13.84 -20.41
CA GLN A 224 -17.07 14.52 -19.85
C GLN A 224 -16.65 15.60 -18.84
N LEU A 225 -15.67 15.29 -17.98
CA LEU A 225 -15.16 16.24 -16.98
C LEU A 225 -14.45 17.44 -17.62
N SER A 226 -13.70 17.26 -18.70
CA SER A 226 -13.06 18.36 -19.44
C SER A 226 -14.10 19.38 -19.92
N VAL A 227 -15.18 18.92 -20.55
CA VAL A 227 -16.27 19.81 -21.01
C VAL A 227 -16.88 20.57 -19.84
N ALA A 228 -17.13 19.90 -18.72
CA ALA A 228 -17.69 20.53 -17.53
C ALA A 228 -16.73 21.54 -16.88
N LEU A 229 -15.43 21.26 -16.86
CA LEU A 229 -14.39 22.15 -16.32
C LEU A 229 -14.16 23.38 -17.21
N ASP A 230 -14.21 23.23 -18.54
CA ASP A 230 -14.10 24.35 -19.48
C ASP A 230 -15.31 25.30 -19.34
N ALA A 231 -16.51 24.75 -19.11
CA ALA A 231 -17.70 25.53 -18.80
C ALA A 231 -17.60 26.26 -17.44
N ASP A 232 -17.05 25.61 -16.41
CA ASP A 232 -16.81 26.21 -15.08
C ASP A 232 -15.80 27.38 -15.20
N ALA A 233 -14.69 27.17 -15.93
CA ALA A 233 -13.65 28.15 -16.17
C ALA A 233 -14.15 29.41 -16.92
N THR A 234 -14.99 29.23 -17.94
CA THR A 234 -15.60 30.35 -18.68
C THR A 234 -16.64 31.12 -17.85
N SER A 235 -17.31 30.45 -16.91
CA SER A 235 -18.30 31.08 -16.01
C SER A 235 -17.69 31.78 -14.79
N GLY A 236 -16.40 31.54 -14.48
CA GLY A 236 -15.73 32.06 -13.29
C GLY A 236 -16.16 31.42 -11.97
N ASN A 237 -17.12 30.48 -12.00
CA ASN A 237 -17.49 29.68 -10.84
C ASN A 237 -16.45 28.55 -10.68
N LEU A 238 -16.01 28.27 -9.45
CA LEU A 238 -15.10 27.15 -9.14
C LEU A 238 -15.88 25.93 -8.61
N ARG A 239 -17.15 25.80 -9.00
CA ARG A 239 -18.08 24.84 -8.39
C ARG A 239 -17.82 23.42 -8.88
N VAL A 240 -17.54 23.25 -10.16
CA VAL A 240 -17.18 21.92 -10.72
C VAL A 240 -15.78 21.55 -10.26
N THR A 241 -14.84 22.51 -10.32
CA THR A 241 -13.45 22.30 -9.87
C THR A 241 -13.36 21.77 -8.43
N THR A 242 -14.14 22.35 -7.51
CA THR A 242 -14.19 21.90 -6.11
C THR A 242 -14.83 20.52 -5.93
N LYS A 243 -15.83 20.16 -6.76
CA LYS A 243 -16.45 18.83 -6.77
C LYS A 243 -15.52 17.74 -7.30
N VAL A 244 -14.69 18.06 -8.31
CA VAL A 244 -13.82 17.10 -9.01
C VAL A 244 -12.57 16.73 -8.20
N ALA A 245 -12.06 17.66 -7.39
CA ALA A 245 -10.79 17.51 -6.69
C ALA A 245 -10.72 16.30 -5.73
N ALA A 246 -11.75 16.08 -4.91
CA ALA A 246 -11.77 14.98 -3.95
C ALA A 246 -11.90 13.59 -4.62
N PRO A 247 -12.82 13.36 -5.58
CA PRO A 247 -12.89 12.13 -6.34
C PRO A 247 -11.61 11.78 -7.12
N LEU A 248 -10.91 12.76 -7.71
CA LEU A 248 -9.62 12.54 -8.36
C LEU A 248 -8.56 12.05 -7.37
N TYR A 249 -8.49 12.68 -6.20
CA TYR A 249 -7.58 12.26 -5.14
C TYR A 249 -7.91 10.85 -4.63
N ASP A 250 -9.20 10.53 -4.45
CA ASP A 250 -9.64 9.18 -4.09
C ASP A 250 -9.31 8.16 -5.18
N ALA A 251 -9.41 8.53 -6.46
CA ALA A 251 -9.06 7.67 -7.58
C ALA A 251 -7.55 7.38 -7.63
N LEU A 252 -6.71 8.40 -7.42
CA LEU A 252 -5.25 8.21 -7.30
C LEU A 252 -4.90 7.27 -6.13
N ARG A 253 -5.56 7.43 -4.98
CA ARG A 253 -5.38 6.50 -3.85
C ARG A 253 -5.79 5.08 -4.23
N ALA A 254 -6.92 4.92 -4.93
CA ALA A 254 -7.38 3.61 -5.38
C ALA A 254 -6.37 2.96 -6.35
N CYS A 255 -5.77 3.73 -7.27
CA CYS A 255 -4.71 3.24 -8.15
C CYS A 255 -3.51 2.71 -7.37
N ILE A 256 -3.02 3.46 -6.37
CA ILE A 256 -1.87 3.04 -5.55
C ILE A 256 -2.21 1.78 -4.74
N HIS A 257 -3.38 1.78 -4.10
CA HIS A 257 -3.85 0.65 -3.29
C HIS A 257 -4.02 -0.64 -4.08
N ALA A 258 -4.33 -0.53 -5.37
CA ALA A 258 -4.54 -1.64 -6.28
C ALA A 258 -3.36 -1.91 -7.23
N SER A 259 -2.23 -1.20 -7.06
CA SER A 259 -1.04 -1.33 -7.90
C SER A 259 -1.34 -1.14 -9.41
N ARG A 260 -2.07 -0.07 -9.75
CA ARG A 260 -2.50 0.26 -11.12
C ARG A 260 -1.79 1.52 -11.65
N PRO A 261 -0.49 1.45 -12.00
CA PRO A 261 0.27 2.62 -12.43
C PRO A 261 -0.28 3.27 -13.71
N ALA A 262 -0.71 2.48 -14.70
CA ALA A 262 -1.29 3.01 -15.94
C ALA A 262 -2.56 3.86 -15.71
N ALA A 263 -3.36 3.52 -14.69
CA ALA A 263 -4.52 4.32 -14.31
C ALA A 263 -4.12 5.61 -13.58
N ALA A 264 -3.06 5.57 -12.77
CA ALA A 264 -2.50 6.77 -12.16
C ALA A 264 -1.90 7.73 -13.21
N GLU A 265 -1.18 7.18 -14.20
CA GLU A 265 -0.67 7.92 -15.37
C GLU A 265 -1.81 8.59 -16.14
N ALA A 266 -2.91 7.87 -16.40
CA ALA A 266 -4.07 8.46 -17.07
C ALA A 266 -4.68 9.64 -16.30
N ILE A 267 -4.70 9.60 -14.95
CA ILE A 267 -5.13 10.73 -14.11
C ILE A 267 -4.11 11.88 -14.21
N TYR A 268 -2.82 11.57 -14.18
CA TYR A 268 -1.74 12.55 -14.33
C TYR A 268 -1.83 13.30 -15.67
N ASP A 269 -1.98 12.58 -16.77
CA ASP A 269 -2.12 13.13 -18.11
C ASP A 269 -3.39 13.96 -18.28
N PHE A 270 -4.48 13.58 -17.61
CA PHE A 270 -5.70 14.38 -17.58
C PHE A 270 -5.48 15.73 -16.89
N LEU A 271 -4.82 15.73 -15.72
CA LEU A 271 -4.52 16.94 -14.97
C LEU A 271 -3.57 17.88 -15.74
N LEU A 272 -2.51 17.32 -16.35
CA LEU A 272 -1.61 18.09 -17.20
C LEU A 272 -2.31 18.77 -18.37
N ARG A 273 -3.26 18.08 -19.01
CA ARG A 273 -4.04 18.62 -20.14
C ARG A 273 -5.03 19.69 -19.71
N THR A 274 -5.64 19.56 -18.53
CA THR A 274 -6.62 20.53 -18.04
C THR A 274 -5.97 21.83 -17.53
N GLN A 275 -4.69 21.81 -17.14
CA GLN A 275 -3.94 22.98 -16.64
C GLN A 275 -4.70 23.76 -15.54
N ASN A 276 -5.49 23.07 -14.73
CA ASN A 276 -6.34 23.68 -13.72
C ASN A 276 -5.55 23.85 -12.41
N GLN A 277 -5.07 25.08 -12.18
CA GLN A 277 -4.24 25.42 -11.02
C GLN A 277 -4.88 25.06 -9.66
N CYS A 278 -6.22 25.10 -9.55
CA CYS A 278 -6.90 24.74 -8.31
C CYS A 278 -6.84 23.23 -8.05
N LEU A 279 -6.99 22.40 -9.08
CA LEU A 279 -6.82 20.94 -8.97
C LEU A 279 -5.37 20.60 -8.65
N ASP A 280 -4.42 21.21 -9.34
CA ASP A 280 -2.98 20.99 -9.11
C ASP A 280 -2.60 21.34 -7.67
N LYS A 281 -3.06 22.49 -7.15
CA LYS A 281 -2.83 22.89 -5.76
C LYS A 281 -3.49 21.92 -4.77
N TYR A 282 -4.69 21.42 -5.08
CA TYR A 282 -5.39 20.47 -4.22
C TYR A 282 -4.62 19.14 -4.08
N ILE A 283 -4.12 18.60 -5.20
CA ILE A 283 -3.33 17.36 -5.21
C ILE A 283 -1.95 17.61 -4.59
N ALA A 284 -1.27 18.70 -4.95
CA ALA A 284 0.04 19.05 -4.41
C ALA A 284 0.03 19.22 -2.89
N SER A 285 -1.05 19.77 -2.30
CA SER A 285 -1.20 19.88 -0.84
C SER A 285 -1.27 18.52 -0.12
N ARG A 286 -1.53 17.43 -0.85
CA ARG A 286 -1.65 16.06 -0.33
C ARG A 286 -0.54 15.13 -0.82
N LYS A 287 0.48 15.67 -1.51
CA LYS A 287 1.59 14.91 -2.09
C LYS A 287 2.29 13.97 -1.12
N GLU A 288 2.49 14.38 0.13
CA GLU A 288 3.16 13.53 1.12
C GLU A 288 2.33 12.31 1.48
N LYS A 289 1.00 12.44 1.53
CA LYS A 289 0.12 11.30 1.78
C LYS A 289 0.16 10.32 0.61
N LEU A 290 0.13 10.81 -0.62
CA LEU A 290 0.26 9.97 -1.82
C LEU A 290 1.64 9.29 -1.88
N MET A 291 2.71 10.01 -1.56
CA MET A 291 4.06 9.47 -1.56
C MET A 291 4.24 8.39 -0.48
N ARG A 292 3.70 8.60 0.74
CA ARG A 292 3.68 7.53 1.76
C ARG A 292 2.98 6.27 1.27
N LEU A 293 1.86 6.41 0.55
CA LEU A 293 1.19 5.27 -0.05
C LEU A 293 2.04 4.61 -1.13
N CYS A 294 2.71 5.38 -2.00
CA CYS A 294 3.59 4.78 -3.01
C CYS A 294 4.74 4.00 -2.36
N ILE A 295 5.28 4.49 -1.25
CA ILE A 295 6.31 3.83 -0.45
C ILE A 295 5.78 2.53 0.16
N GLU A 296 4.62 2.57 0.82
CA GLU A 296 3.99 1.41 1.49
C GLU A 296 3.66 0.28 0.51
N TYR A 297 3.26 0.61 -0.72
CA TYR A 297 2.87 -0.37 -1.76
C TYR A 297 3.99 -0.68 -2.77
N GLY A 298 5.17 -0.05 -2.65
CA GLY A 298 6.29 -0.28 -3.56
C GLY A 298 6.00 0.12 -5.02
N GLU A 299 5.38 1.28 -5.22
CA GLU A 299 4.88 1.74 -6.53
C GLU A 299 5.72 2.90 -7.12
N PRO A 300 6.90 2.63 -7.74
CA PRO A 300 7.76 3.69 -8.26
C PRO A 300 7.15 4.44 -9.44
N ARG A 301 6.43 3.77 -10.35
CA ARG A 301 5.81 4.44 -11.51
C ARG A 301 4.78 5.47 -11.06
N THR A 302 3.92 5.10 -10.13
CA THR A 302 2.94 6.03 -9.56
C THR A 302 3.62 7.14 -8.75
N ALA A 303 4.72 6.84 -8.05
CA ALA A 303 5.52 7.85 -7.39
C ALA A 303 6.08 8.90 -8.38
N ASP A 304 6.50 8.50 -9.59
CA ASP A 304 6.97 9.42 -10.63
C ASP A 304 5.84 10.38 -11.09
N CYS A 305 4.62 9.86 -11.26
CA CYS A 305 3.45 10.71 -11.52
C CYS A 305 3.21 11.71 -10.37
N VAL A 306 3.30 11.24 -9.12
CA VAL A 306 3.12 12.10 -7.94
C VAL A 306 4.15 13.22 -7.92
N ILE A 307 5.42 12.90 -8.22
CA ILE A 307 6.53 13.84 -8.35
C ILE A 307 6.24 14.91 -9.41
N GLY A 308 5.77 14.48 -10.57
CA GLY A 308 5.44 15.35 -11.70
C GLY A 308 4.39 16.43 -11.39
N PHE A 309 3.49 16.21 -10.42
CA PHE A 309 2.47 17.20 -10.03
C PHE A 309 3.04 18.37 -9.22
N ILE A 310 4.23 18.22 -8.64
CA ILE A 310 4.68 19.06 -7.51
C ILE A 310 5.59 20.20 -7.96
N GLY A 311 6.18 20.12 -9.16
CA GLY A 311 6.98 21.20 -9.72
C GLY A 311 8.25 21.54 -8.91
N GLY A 312 8.91 20.55 -8.30
CA GLY A 312 10.29 20.69 -7.81
C GLY A 312 10.50 21.10 -6.34
N GLY A 313 9.76 20.51 -5.38
CA GLY A 313 10.02 20.68 -3.95
C GLY A 313 10.65 19.46 -3.29
N LYS A 314 11.56 19.65 -2.32
CA LYS A 314 12.08 18.57 -1.46
C LYS A 314 10.96 17.99 -0.57
N PHE A 315 11.04 16.69 -0.28
CA PHE A 315 10.15 16.04 0.67
C PHE A 315 10.51 16.42 2.11
N SER A 316 9.54 16.37 3.03
CA SER A 316 9.82 16.60 4.45
C SER A 316 10.73 15.51 5.01
N ILE A 317 11.51 15.87 6.03
CA ILE A 317 12.36 14.93 6.77
C ILE A 317 11.52 13.74 7.30
N ALA A 318 10.29 13.99 7.76
CA ALA A 318 9.38 12.96 8.23
C ALA A 318 9.01 11.93 7.14
N LEU A 319 8.90 12.36 5.88
CA LEU A 319 8.69 11.45 4.77
C LEU A 319 9.95 10.66 4.43
N CYS A 320 11.13 11.29 4.47
CA CYS A 320 12.40 10.58 4.29
C CYS A 320 12.61 9.52 5.39
N GLN A 321 12.35 9.85 6.65
CA GLN A 321 12.39 8.89 7.76
C GLN A 321 11.44 7.71 7.53
N TYR A 322 10.22 8.01 7.05
CA TYR A 322 9.24 6.97 6.72
C TYR A 322 9.73 6.05 5.59
N LEU A 323 10.33 6.62 4.53
CA LEU A 323 10.93 5.87 3.43
C LEU A 323 12.02 4.91 3.91
N PHE A 324 12.92 5.37 4.78
CA PHE A 324 13.99 4.51 5.33
C PHE A 324 13.45 3.43 6.29
N SER A 325 12.37 3.72 7.02
CA SER A 325 11.79 2.75 7.96
C SER A 325 10.85 1.73 7.34
N HIS A 326 10.23 2.03 6.19
CA HIS A 326 9.13 1.22 5.62
C HIS A 326 9.23 1.02 4.11
N GLY A 327 10.20 1.63 3.43
CA GLY A 327 10.20 1.73 1.99
C GLY A 327 10.73 0.51 1.26
N ASP A 328 10.16 0.28 0.08
CA ASP A 328 10.72 -0.56 -0.94
C ASP A 328 11.91 0.16 -1.62
N GLY A 329 13.00 -0.56 -1.89
CA GLY A 329 14.19 0.01 -2.54
C GLY A 329 13.91 0.61 -3.92
N SER A 330 12.84 0.17 -4.59
CA SER A 330 12.45 0.68 -5.92
C SER A 330 12.01 2.14 -5.88
N VAL A 331 11.22 2.52 -4.87
CA VAL A 331 10.76 3.92 -4.72
C VAL A 331 11.93 4.80 -4.26
N LEU A 332 12.75 4.31 -3.32
CA LEU A 332 13.95 5.01 -2.89
C LEU A 332 14.90 5.28 -4.07
N ARG A 333 15.16 4.27 -4.89
CA ARG A 333 16.01 4.38 -6.09
C ARG A 333 15.52 5.49 -7.02
N LEU A 334 14.23 5.48 -7.37
CA LEU A 334 13.63 6.52 -8.20
C LEU A 334 13.81 7.91 -7.59
N LEU A 335 13.59 8.06 -6.28
CA LEU A 335 13.70 9.35 -5.60
C LEU A 335 15.14 9.88 -5.56
N ILE A 336 16.13 9.00 -5.45
CA ILE A 336 17.55 9.35 -5.55
C ILE A 336 17.91 9.74 -6.99
N GLU A 337 17.55 8.91 -7.99
CA GLU A 337 17.82 9.16 -9.41
C GLU A 337 17.24 10.51 -9.89
N LYS A 338 16.05 10.87 -9.39
CA LYS A 338 15.38 12.13 -9.72
C LYS A 338 15.86 13.31 -8.86
N GLY A 339 16.80 13.09 -7.92
CA GLY A 339 17.40 14.13 -7.08
C GLY A 339 16.49 14.68 -5.97
N TYR A 340 15.42 13.98 -5.63
CA TYR A 340 14.53 14.37 -4.53
C TYR A 340 15.06 13.98 -3.15
N ILE A 341 15.93 12.97 -3.11
CA ILE A 341 16.60 12.47 -1.91
C ILE A 341 18.10 12.48 -2.14
N ASP A 342 18.80 13.12 -1.22
CA ASP A 342 20.25 13.05 -1.12
C ASP A 342 20.62 11.84 -0.25
N PRO A 343 21.32 10.82 -0.81
CA PRO A 343 21.69 9.61 -0.07
C PRO A 343 22.67 9.90 1.08
N ASN A 344 23.33 11.06 1.08
CA ASN A 344 24.30 11.47 2.11
C ASN A 344 23.72 12.52 3.07
N MET A 345 22.40 12.68 3.12
CA MET A 345 21.78 13.72 3.94
C MET A 345 22.03 13.48 5.45
N ALA A 346 22.76 14.38 6.10
CA ALA A 346 23.16 14.21 7.50
C ALA A 346 21.97 14.23 8.48
N LYS A 347 20.95 15.05 8.25
CA LYS A 347 19.87 15.33 9.23
C LYS A 347 18.62 14.44 9.08
N CYS A 348 18.77 13.16 8.75
CA CYS A 348 17.62 12.25 8.62
C CYS A 348 16.90 12.03 9.95
N PHE A 349 17.67 11.72 10.99
CA PHE A 349 17.17 11.40 12.32
C PHE A 349 17.88 12.33 13.31
N VAL A 350 17.09 12.97 14.17
CA VAL A 350 17.60 13.81 15.26
C VAL A 350 17.17 13.12 16.54
N ASP A 351 18.12 12.51 17.24
CA ASP A 351 17.88 12.05 18.60
C ASP A 351 17.84 13.28 19.53
N HIS A 352 16.86 13.36 20.43
CA HIS A 352 16.77 14.44 21.42
C HIS A 352 17.71 14.23 22.61
N SER A 353 18.29 13.03 22.75
CA SER A 353 19.23 12.68 23.82
C SER A 353 20.69 12.89 23.44
N HIS A 354 21.00 12.90 22.14
CA HIS A 354 22.33 13.17 21.60
C HIS A 354 22.17 13.96 20.30
N LEU A 355 22.85 15.10 20.17
CA LEU A 355 22.89 15.92 18.94
C LEU A 355 23.50 15.19 17.71
N SER A 356 23.59 13.87 17.72
CA SER A 356 24.07 13.06 16.60
C SER A 356 23.04 13.15 15.48
N THR A 357 23.44 13.79 14.40
CA THR A 357 22.85 13.54 13.09
C THR A 357 23.14 12.08 12.70
N THR A 358 22.34 11.47 11.84
CA THR A 358 22.57 10.09 11.38
C THR A 358 22.25 10.03 9.90
N THR A 359 23.20 9.55 9.09
CA THR A 359 23.04 9.36 7.64
C THR A 359 22.06 8.22 7.35
N PRO A 360 21.38 8.21 6.18
CA PRO A 360 20.50 7.11 5.78
C PRO A 360 21.20 5.74 5.88
N LEU A 361 22.44 5.66 5.42
CA LEU A 361 23.21 4.43 5.37
C LEU A 361 23.49 3.86 6.78
N ALA A 362 23.67 4.73 7.77
CA ALA A 362 23.80 4.34 9.17
C ALA A 362 22.50 3.80 9.78
N VAL A 363 21.35 4.37 9.37
CA VAL A 363 20.02 3.91 9.80
C VAL A 363 19.77 2.50 9.28
N GLU A 364 20.03 2.26 8.00
CA GLU A 364 19.83 0.94 7.39
C GLU A 364 20.77 -0.12 7.96
N LEU A 365 22.03 0.24 8.24
CA LEU A 365 22.97 -0.67 8.92
C LEU A 365 22.48 -1.02 10.33
N ASN A 366 21.89 -0.06 11.05
CA ASN A 366 21.35 -0.28 12.39
C ASN A 366 20.06 -1.11 12.38
N ALA A 367 19.19 -0.91 11.38
CA ALA A 367 17.98 -1.68 11.15
C ALA A 367 18.25 -3.08 10.55
N ASN A 368 19.49 -3.35 10.10
CA ASN A 368 19.87 -4.55 9.37
C ASN A 368 19.09 -4.71 8.04
N CYS A 369 18.75 -3.60 7.39
CA CYS A 369 18.03 -3.54 6.13
C CYS A 369 19.00 -3.54 4.93
N ILE A 370 19.56 -4.71 4.62
CA ILE A 370 20.56 -4.89 3.55
C ILE A 370 20.07 -4.33 2.20
N HIS A 371 18.80 -4.58 1.86
CA HIS A 371 18.25 -4.15 0.57
C HIS A 371 18.25 -2.62 0.38
N LEU A 372 17.89 -1.86 1.42
CA LEU A 372 17.91 -0.39 1.37
C LEU A 372 19.35 0.14 1.46
N PHE A 373 20.21 -0.53 2.22
CA PHE A 373 21.65 -0.24 2.28
C PHE A 373 22.30 -0.32 0.89
N GLU A 374 22.10 -1.42 0.16
CA GLU A 374 22.60 -1.59 -1.21
C GLU A 374 21.99 -0.56 -2.17
N THR A 375 20.70 -0.24 -2.01
CA THR A 375 20.03 0.78 -2.82
C THR A 375 20.67 2.15 -2.63
N LEU A 376 20.97 2.53 -1.38
CA LEU A 376 21.65 3.79 -1.05
C LEU A 376 23.06 3.84 -1.67
N LEU A 377 23.85 2.77 -1.54
CA LEU A 377 25.18 2.68 -2.16
C LEU A 377 25.11 2.82 -3.68
N SER A 378 24.18 2.12 -4.33
CA SER A 378 23.97 2.24 -5.78
C SER A 378 23.54 3.65 -6.20
N GLY A 379 22.92 4.39 -5.29
CA GLY A 379 22.52 5.78 -5.45
C GLY A 379 23.61 6.80 -5.16
N GLY A 380 24.82 6.38 -4.79
CA GLY A 380 25.95 7.27 -4.48
C GLY A 380 26.08 7.65 -3.00
N ALA A 381 25.51 6.85 -2.09
CA ALA A 381 25.82 6.99 -0.68
C ALA A 381 27.31 6.70 -0.42
N ASP A 382 27.93 7.53 0.41
CA ASP A 382 29.31 7.37 0.82
C ASP A 382 29.41 6.35 1.97
N ILE A 383 30.08 5.23 1.71
CA ILE A 383 30.27 4.17 2.69
C ILE A 383 31.22 4.56 3.83
N ASP A 384 32.14 5.49 3.55
CA ASP A 384 33.10 6.02 4.51
C ASP A 384 32.64 7.35 5.11
N GLY A 385 31.45 7.82 4.71
CA GLY A 385 30.85 9.06 5.19
C GLY A 385 30.61 9.06 6.71
N THR A 386 30.68 10.25 7.30
CA THR A 386 30.57 10.44 8.74
C THR A 386 29.10 10.51 9.16
N PRO A 387 28.57 9.49 9.86
CA PRO A 387 27.16 9.46 10.22
C PRO A 387 26.83 10.55 11.25
N ASP A 388 27.75 10.83 12.18
CA ASP A 388 27.68 11.92 13.15
C ASP A 388 28.67 13.05 12.79
N ILE A 389 28.13 14.21 12.41
CA ILE A 389 28.91 15.41 12.07
C ILE A 389 29.76 15.93 13.24
N HIS A 390 29.48 15.50 14.48
CA HIS A 390 30.22 15.94 15.66
C HIS A 390 31.38 15.01 16.01
N LEU A 391 31.37 13.76 15.53
CA LEU A 391 32.43 12.78 15.81
C LEU A 391 33.41 12.63 14.65
N GLY A 392 33.00 12.86 13.41
CA GLY A 392 33.91 12.78 12.25
C GLY A 392 34.51 11.38 12.02
N VAL A 393 33.79 10.32 12.44
CA VAL A 393 34.23 8.92 12.34
C VAL A 393 33.35 8.13 11.37
N SER A 394 33.90 7.12 10.68
CA SER A 394 33.15 6.31 9.72
C SER A 394 32.26 5.25 10.39
N LEU A 395 31.36 4.64 9.62
CA LEU A 395 30.56 3.51 10.10
C LEU A 395 31.41 2.29 10.49
N LEU A 396 32.51 2.08 9.75
CA LEU A 396 33.46 1.02 10.04
C LEU A 396 34.16 1.26 11.39
N TRP A 397 34.46 2.52 11.71
CA TRP A 397 34.99 2.89 13.02
C TRP A 397 34.03 2.52 14.15
N HIS A 398 32.74 2.85 14.02
CA HIS A 398 31.73 2.51 15.02
C HIS A 398 31.61 1.00 15.22
N ALA A 399 31.59 0.22 14.13
CA ALA A 399 31.54 -1.24 14.19
C ALA A 399 32.77 -1.83 14.89
N ALA A 400 33.97 -1.31 14.57
CA ALA A 400 35.23 -1.73 15.18
C ALA A 400 35.31 -1.38 16.68
N ASN A 401 34.94 -0.15 17.06
CA ASN A 401 34.92 0.29 18.46
C ASN A 401 33.89 -0.51 19.29
N ALA A 402 32.73 -0.83 18.72
CA ALA A 402 31.71 -1.66 19.36
C ALA A 402 32.11 -3.13 19.51
N GLY A 403 33.06 -3.62 18.71
CA GLY A 403 33.42 -5.04 18.66
C GLY A 403 32.45 -5.88 17.84
N ASN A 404 31.76 -5.30 16.87
CA ASN A 404 30.76 -6.00 16.06
C ASN A 404 31.39 -6.55 14.77
N GLU A 405 31.87 -7.78 14.84
CA GLU A 405 32.54 -8.47 13.73
C GLU A 405 31.68 -8.58 12.47
N ASP A 406 30.39 -8.89 12.60
CA ASP A 406 29.48 -9.06 11.46
C ASP A 406 29.32 -7.75 10.67
N ARG A 407 29.17 -6.63 11.38
CA ARG A 407 29.10 -5.31 10.74
C ARG A 407 30.43 -4.91 10.10
N VAL A 408 31.56 -5.26 10.72
CA VAL A 408 32.89 -5.04 10.12
C VAL A 408 33.01 -5.81 8.80
N LYS A 409 32.69 -7.12 8.79
CA LYS A 409 32.70 -7.95 7.58
C LYS A 409 31.78 -7.39 6.50
N PHE A 410 30.57 -7.00 6.88
CA PHE A 410 29.57 -6.45 5.95
C PHE A 410 30.06 -5.15 5.28
N LEU A 411 30.57 -4.20 6.07
CA LEU A 411 31.08 -2.92 5.56
C LEU A 411 32.33 -3.09 4.69
N LEU A 412 33.28 -3.92 5.11
CA LEU A 412 34.47 -4.24 4.31
C LEU A 412 34.10 -4.93 2.99
N GLY A 413 33.13 -5.84 3.00
CA GLY A 413 32.61 -6.49 1.80
C GLY A 413 31.97 -5.53 0.79
N HIS A 414 31.50 -4.37 1.26
CA HIS A 414 30.98 -3.29 0.41
C HIS A 414 32.02 -2.20 0.09
N GLY A 415 33.29 -2.42 0.46
CA GLY A 415 34.40 -1.54 0.09
C GLY A 415 34.71 -0.41 1.07
N ALA A 416 34.25 -0.47 2.33
CA ALA A 416 34.64 0.51 3.36
C ALA A 416 36.16 0.53 3.56
N ASP A 417 36.78 1.71 3.68
CA ASP A 417 38.21 1.83 3.91
C ASP A 417 38.60 1.49 5.36
N PRO A 418 39.42 0.44 5.60
CA PRO A 418 39.87 0.10 6.95
C PRO A 418 40.68 1.22 7.64
N GLU A 419 41.12 2.22 6.88
CA GLU A 419 41.82 3.41 7.37
C GLU A 419 41.00 4.71 7.26
N SER A 420 39.69 4.67 6.92
CA SER A 420 38.89 5.91 6.80
C SER A 420 38.78 6.67 8.13
N HIS A 421 39.24 7.92 8.14
CA HIS A 421 39.12 8.85 9.26
C HIS A 421 39.23 10.29 8.76
N GLU A 422 38.41 11.20 9.30
CA GLU A 422 38.57 12.64 9.02
C GLU A 422 39.50 13.30 10.06
N ASP A 423 39.21 13.16 11.35
CA ASP A 423 39.93 13.88 12.43
C ASP A 423 40.32 13.02 13.65
N TRP A 424 40.00 11.72 13.65
CA TRP A 424 40.23 10.81 14.78
C TRP A 424 41.06 9.58 14.40
N ARG A 425 41.15 8.60 15.30
CA ARG A 425 41.77 7.30 15.06
C ARG A 425 41.03 6.53 13.97
N SER A 426 41.76 5.84 13.10
CA SER A 426 41.16 4.95 12.09
C SER A 426 40.46 3.72 12.71
N PRO A 427 39.56 3.04 11.98
CA PRO A 427 38.94 1.81 12.43
C PRO A 427 39.96 0.77 12.91
N LEU A 428 41.10 0.65 12.21
CA LEU A 428 42.18 -0.24 12.61
C LEU A 428 42.85 0.19 13.92
N GLN A 429 43.08 1.49 14.11
CA GLN A 429 43.68 2.00 15.35
C GLN A 429 42.79 1.75 16.56
N VAL A 430 41.48 2.03 16.45
CA VAL A 430 40.56 1.81 17.58
C VAL A 430 40.37 0.32 17.90
N ALA A 431 40.37 -0.56 16.90
CA ALA A 431 40.31 -2.01 17.12
C ALA A 431 41.49 -2.52 17.96
N LYS A 432 42.71 -2.06 17.65
CA LYS A 432 43.94 -2.40 18.40
C LYS A 432 43.87 -1.93 19.84
N GLU A 433 43.47 -0.68 20.06
CA GLU A 433 43.40 -0.10 21.41
C GLU A 433 42.34 -0.74 22.29
N ARG A 434 41.23 -1.18 21.68
CA ARG A 434 40.16 -1.91 22.36
C ARG A 434 40.48 -3.40 22.54
N GLY A 435 41.60 -3.89 22.03
CA GLY A 435 42.00 -5.29 22.10
C GLY A 435 41.08 -6.22 21.30
N ARG A 436 40.51 -5.76 20.19
CA ARG A 436 39.63 -6.55 19.31
C ARG A 436 40.48 -7.30 18.28
N ALA A 437 41.04 -8.44 18.67
CA ALA A 437 42.00 -9.19 17.85
C ALA A 437 41.42 -9.58 16.49
N GLU A 438 40.25 -10.21 16.47
CA GLU A 438 39.58 -10.71 15.26
C GLU A 438 39.26 -9.57 14.29
N ILE A 439 38.79 -8.43 14.80
CA ILE A 439 38.51 -7.23 14.00
C ILE A 439 39.80 -6.61 13.46
N THR A 440 40.88 -6.62 14.25
CA THR A 440 42.18 -6.11 13.82
C THR A 440 42.70 -6.94 12.63
N ASP A 441 42.57 -8.26 12.70
CA ASP A 441 42.98 -9.17 11.62
C ASP A 441 42.15 -8.91 10.35
N MET A 442 40.82 -8.82 10.46
CA MET A 442 39.94 -8.49 9.32
C MET A 442 40.30 -7.15 8.65
N LEU A 443 40.57 -6.12 9.44
CA LEU A 443 40.93 -4.80 8.91
C LEU A 443 42.33 -4.79 8.25
N LEU A 444 43.28 -5.56 8.80
CA LEU A 444 44.62 -5.72 8.20
C LEU A 444 44.56 -6.47 6.87
N GLU A 445 43.78 -7.55 6.79
CA GLU A 445 43.56 -8.30 5.55
C GLU A 445 42.95 -7.41 4.46
N ALA A 446 41.89 -6.65 4.79
CA ALA A 446 41.26 -5.73 3.86
C ALA A 446 42.21 -4.61 3.38
N LYS A 447 43.08 -4.12 4.27
CA LYS A 447 44.12 -3.14 3.95
C LYS A 447 45.15 -3.70 2.97
N GLN A 448 45.64 -4.92 3.22
CA GLN A 448 46.62 -5.59 2.35
C GLN A 448 46.03 -5.89 0.97
N ALA A 449 44.79 -6.35 0.91
CA ALA A 449 44.07 -6.62 -0.34
C ALA A 449 43.94 -5.36 -1.22
N ARG A 450 43.81 -4.17 -0.63
CA ARG A 450 43.78 -2.89 -1.36
C ARG A 450 45.17 -2.41 -1.80
N GLY A 451 46.20 -2.62 -0.98
CA GLY A 451 47.58 -2.19 -1.28
C GLY A 451 48.32 -3.04 -2.32
N GLY A 452 47.88 -4.28 -2.56
CA GLY A 452 48.52 -5.20 -3.53
C GLY A 452 48.12 -5.01 -4.99
N GLY A 453 47.21 -4.08 -5.30
CA GLY A 453 46.68 -3.85 -6.67
C GLY A 453 47.48 -2.87 -7.54
N THR A 454 48.53 -2.23 -7.01
CA THR A 454 49.34 -1.22 -7.73
C THR A 454 50.68 -1.74 -8.23
N GLU A 455 50.95 -3.04 -8.14
CA GLU A 455 52.15 -3.68 -8.70
C GLU A 455 51.77 -4.88 -9.60
N MET A 456 51.23 -4.60 -10.77
CA MET A 456 51.19 -5.48 -11.96
C MET A 456 50.88 -4.61 -13.18
#